data_AF-A0A2R6LT15-F1
#
_entry.id   AF-A0A2R6LT15-F1
#
_cell.length_a   1.000
_cell.length_b   1.000
_cell.length_c   1.000
_cell.angle_alpha   90.00
_cell.angle_beta   90.00
_cell.angle_gamma   90.00
#
_symmetry.space_group_name_H-M   'P 1'
#
loop_
_entity.id
_entity.type
_entity.pdbx_description
1 polymer ?
#
loop_
_entity_poly.entity_id
_entity_poly.type
_entity_poly.pdbx_seq_one_letter_code
_entity_poly.pdbx_strand_id
1 'polypeptide(L)'
;AGRDRVLTTDGVLRINEPIEAALGVEFPVESFDGAELQPGDALVLPMTSGRIDWVDRLAREAGAVTAGFSGWAVEDSFMYRGDFDVTFPLSDHCDFGELLALVDGADPDRVYTQHGAAASLATELTGRGYDATALREGQASLDQF
;
A
#
# COMPACT_ATOMS: atom_id res chain seq x y z
N ALA A 1 -11.54 -0.05 19.39
CA ALA A 1 -11.70 -0.83 20.64
C ALA A 1 -13.07 -1.50 20.57
N GLY A 2 -13.11 -2.83 20.66
CA GLY A 2 -14.31 -3.65 20.36
C GLY A 2 -14.08 -4.75 19.32
N ARG A 3 -12.83 -5.10 19.01
CA ARG A 3 -12.50 -6.29 18.21
C ARG A 3 -12.00 -7.35 19.16
N ASP A 4 -12.63 -8.52 19.11
CA ASP A 4 -12.28 -9.62 20.01
C ASP A 4 -11.12 -10.43 19.43
N ARG A 5 -11.06 -10.56 18.10
CA ARG A 5 -9.96 -11.23 17.39
C ARG A 5 -9.62 -10.52 16.08
N VAL A 6 -8.33 -10.49 15.75
CA VAL A 6 -7.86 -10.06 14.42
C VAL A 6 -7.19 -11.27 13.78
N LEU A 7 -7.64 -11.65 12.59
CA LEU A 7 -7.16 -12.81 11.86
C LEU A 7 -6.46 -12.37 10.57
N THR A 8 -5.51 -13.17 10.11
CA THR A 8 -4.89 -13.01 8.78
C THR A 8 -4.40 -14.34 8.24
N THR A 9 -3.89 -14.36 7.01
CA THR A 9 -3.34 -15.58 6.41
C THR A 9 -1.94 -15.91 6.97
N ASP A 10 -1.56 -17.19 6.98
CA ASP A 10 -0.19 -17.62 7.35
C ASP A 10 0.91 -16.92 6.52
N GLY A 11 0.60 -16.55 5.28
CA GLY A 11 1.51 -15.78 4.44
C GLY A 11 1.82 -14.40 5.01
N VAL A 12 0.82 -13.73 5.59
CA VAL A 12 0.99 -12.44 6.26
C VAL A 12 1.68 -12.61 7.60
N LEU A 13 1.34 -13.65 8.37
CA LEU A 13 2.04 -13.96 9.63
C LEU A 13 3.55 -14.13 9.42
N ARG A 14 3.96 -14.82 8.36
CA ARG A 14 5.38 -14.97 8.00
C ARG A 14 6.07 -13.64 7.67
N ILE A 15 5.34 -12.66 7.16
CA ILE A 15 5.86 -11.31 6.88
C ILE A 15 5.94 -10.49 8.18
N ASN A 16 5.02 -10.70 9.11
CA ASN A 16 5.03 -10.03 10.41
C ASN A 16 6.29 -10.37 11.22
N GLU A 17 6.70 -11.65 11.26
CA GLU A 17 7.86 -12.12 12.04
C GLU A 17 9.13 -11.26 11.87
N PRO A 18 9.66 -11.03 10.65
CA PRO A 18 10.85 -10.19 10.48
C PRO A 18 10.59 -8.70 10.81
N ILE A 19 9.37 -8.20 10.65
CA ILE A 19 9.02 -6.80 10.96
C ILE A 19 9.00 -6.59 12.47
N GLU A 20 8.35 -7.48 13.22
CA GLU A 20 8.31 -7.46 14.69
C GLU A 20 9.73 -7.53 15.27
N ALA A 21 10.55 -8.44 14.75
CA ALA A 21 11.94 -8.60 15.17
C ALA A 21 12.79 -7.34 14.87
N ALA A 22 12.60 -6.71 13.71
CA ALA A 22 13.38 -5.54 13.29
C ALA A 22 12.95 -4.24 14.01
N LEU A 23 11.65 -4.09 14.30
CA LEU A 23 11.08 -2.85 14.83
C LEU A 23 10.73 -2.91 16.32
N GLY A 24 10.77 -4.09 16.95
CA GLY A 24 10.39 -4.27 18.35
C GLY A 24 8.90 -3.99 18.59
N VAL A 25 8.07 -4.29 17.60
CA VAL A 25 6.60 -4.18 17.67
C VAL A 25 5.97 -5.56 17.72
N GLU A 26 4.71 -5.63 18.12
CA GLU A 26 3.90 -6.86 18.10
C GLU A 26 2.60 -6.61 17.32
N PHE A 27 2.26 -7.54 16.44
CA PHE A 27 0.98 -7.60 15.75
C PHE A 27 0.13 -8.70 16.39
N PRO A 28 -0.87 -8.34 17.23
CA PRO A 28 -1.72 -9.31 17.92
C PRO A 28 -2.76 -9.89 16.96
N VAL A 29 -2.30 -10.75 16.04
CA VAL A 29 -3.10 -11.37 14.99
C VAL A 29 -3.00 -12.90 15.05
N GLU A 30 -4.11 -13.57 14.76
CA GLU A 30 -4.22 -15.03 14.70
C GLU A 30 -4.24 -15.51 13.24
N SER A 31 -3.92 -16.78 13.02
CA SER A 31 -4.13 -17.39 11.70
C SER A 31 -5.63 -17.57 11.44
N PHE A 32 -6.04 -17.24 10.22
CA PHE A 32 -7.39 -17.49 9.74
C PHE A 32 -7.64 -18.96 9.41
N ASP A 33 -6.63 -19.80 9.12
CA ASP A 33 -6.73 -21.21 8.62
C ASP A 33 -8.11 -21.90 8.66
N GLY A 34 -9.04 -21.47 7.80
CA GLY A 34 -10.42 -22.01 7.74
C GLY A 34 -11.32 -21.73 8.95
N ALA A 35 -10.92 -20.87 9.88
CA ALA A 35 -11.68 -20.44 11.04
C ALA A 35 -13.00 -19.78 10.63
N GLU A 36 -14.04 -20.06 11.41
CA GLU A 36 -15.33 -19.40 11.25
C GLU A 36 -15.28 -17.99 11.86
N LEU A 37 -15.61 -16.97 11.06
CA LEU A 37 -15.65 -15.59 11.53
C LEU A 37 -16.83 -15.38 12.48
N GLN A 38 -16.57 -14.71 13.61
CA GLN A 38 -17.57 -14.36 14.61
C GLN A 38 -17.85 -12.86 14.62
N PRO A 39 -19.01 -12.42 15.14
CA PRO A 39 -19.26 -11.00 15.39
C PRO A 39 -18.15 -10.40 16.27
N GLY A 40 -17.51 -9.32 15.80
CA GLY A 40 -16.39 -8.69 16.49
C GLY A 40 -15.00 -9.08 15.93
N ASP A 41 -14.92 -10.08 15.07
CA ASP A 41 -13.68 -10.44 14.38
C ASP A 41 -13.33 -9.41 13.29
N ALA A 42 -12.03 -9.28 13.01
CA ALA A 42 -11.54 -8.58 11.83
C ALA A 42 -10.56 -9.47 11.06
N LEU A 43 -10.85 -9.71 9.77
CA LEU A 43 -9.96 -10.46 8.89
C LEU A 43 -9.17 -9.48 8.00
N VAL A 44 -7.84 -9.47 8.14
CA VAL A 44 -6.94 -8.64 7.33
C VAL A 44 -6.34 -9.49 6.23
N LEU A 45 -6.59 -9.10 4.98
CA LEU A 45 -6.09 -9.81 3.79
C LEU A 45 -5.29 -8.85 2.92
N PRO A 46 -4.24 -9.32 2.23
CA PRO A 46 -3.56 -8.51 1.24
C PRO A 46 -4.53 -8.18 0.09
N MET A 47 -4.43 -6.98 -0.49
CA MET A 47 -5.34 -6.53 -1.57
C MET A 47 -5.35 -7.47 -2.79
N THR A 48 -4.26 -8.21 -3.01
CA THR A 48 -4.20 -9.26 -4.05
C THR A 48 -5.20 -10.39 -3.81
N SER A 49 -5.61 -10.62 -2.56
CA SER A 49 -6.63 -11.61 -2.17
C SER A 49 -8.07 -11.09 -2.29
N GLY A 50 -8.29 -9.77 -2.26
CA GLY A 50 -9.62 -9.16 -2.42
C GLY A 50 -10.21 -9.27 -3.83
N ARG A 51 -9.53 -9.95 -4.76
CA ARG A 51 -10.03 -10.28 -6.10
C ARG A 51 -10.42 -11.75 -6.25
N ILE A 52 -10.50 -12.49 -5.16
CA ILE A 52 -10.82 -13.91 -5.20
C ILE A 52 -12.25 -14.07 -4.68
N ASP A 53 -13.14 -14.65 -5.49
CA ASP A 53 -14.58 -14.84 -5.23
C ASP A 53 -14.94 -15.42 -3.84
N TRP A 54 -13.98 -16.03 -3.14
CA TRP A 54 -14.18 -16.55 -1.79
C TRP A 54 -14.25 -15.43 -0.73
N VAL A 55 -13.58 -14.30 -0.91
CA VAL A 55 -13.62 -13.18 0.06
C VAL A 55 -15.01 -12.57 0.07
N ASP A 56 -15.57 -12.30 -1.10
CA ASP A 56 -16.93 -11.78 -1.25
C ASP A 56 -17.96 -12.77 -0.71
N ARG A 57 -17.73 -14.08 -0.91
CA ARG A 57 -18.57 -15.12 -0.34
C ARG A 57 -18.50 -15.13 1.18
N LEU A 58 -17.29 -15.12 1.74
CA LEU A 58 -17.06 -15.13 3.18
C LEU A 58 -17.67 -13.89 3.84
N ALA A 59 -17.48 -12.71 3.25
CA ALA A 59 -18.06 -11.48 3.76
C ALA A 59 -19.59 -11.55 3.76
N ARG A 60 -20.20 -12.07 2.69
CA ARG A 60 -21.65 -12.27 2.61
C ARG A 60 -22.19 -13.29 3.61
N GLU A 61 -21.52 -14.42 3.76
CA GLU A 61 -21.91 -15.50 4.69
C GLU A 61 -21.78 -15.04 6.15
N ALA A 62 -20.73 -14.29 6.48
CA ALA A 62 -20.50 -13.75 7.81
C ALA A 62 -21.32 -12.47 8.10
N GLY A 63 -21.98 -11.88 7.10
CA GLY A 63 -22.61 -10.55 7.21
C GLY A 63 -21.61 -9.45 7.56
N ALA A 64 -20.37 -9.59 7.10
CA ALA A 64 -19.27 -8.68 7.40
C ALA A 64 -19.27 -7.46 6.48
N VAL A 65 -18.77 -6.34 7.00
CA VAL A 65 -18.50 -5.11 6.24
C VAL A 65 -17.10 -5.18 5.64
N THR A 66 -16.97 -4.93 4.34
CA THR A 66 -15.67 -4.90 3.65
C THR A 66 -15.05 -3.51 3.69
N ALA A 67 -13.75 -3.45 3.99
CA ALA A 67 -13.00 -2.19 4.06
C ALA A 67 -11.76 -2.24 3.17
N GLY A 68 -11.64 -1.30 2.24
CA GLY A 68 -10.48 -1.14 1.36
C GLY A 68 -9.52 -0.05 1.83
N PHE A 69 -8.21 -0.33 1.81
CA PHE A 69 -7.16 0.63 2.17
C PHE A 69 -6.24 0.86 0.97
N SER A 70 -6.13 2.10 0.50
CA SER A 70 -5.31 2.43 -0.68
C SER A 70 -5.08 3.93 -0.79
N GLY A 71 -3.94 4.35 -1.34
CA GLY A 71 -3.71 5.75 -1.71
C GLY A 71 -4.73 6.26 -2.73
N TRP A 72 -5.28 5.36 -3.55
CA TRP A 72 -6.32 5.66 -4.54
C TRP A 72 -7.72 5.82 -3.93
N ALA A 73 -7.92 5.46 -2.66
CA ALA A 73 -9.20 5.64 -1.97
C ALA A 73 -9.57 7.11 -1.71
N VAL A 74 -8.71 8.06 -2.12
CA VAL A 74 -9.05 9.48 -2.21
C VAL A 74 -10.13 9.75 -3.27
N GLU A 75 -10.28 8.86 -4.25
CA GLU A 75 -11.35 8.92 -5.25
C GLU A 75 -12.45 7.89 -4.93
N ASP A 76 -13.70 8.33 -4.93
CA ASP A 76 -14.88 7.44 -4.74
C ASP A 76 -14.90 6.27 -5.76
N SER A 77 -14.28 6.48 -6.93
CA SER A 77 -14.17 5.47 -7.99
C SER A 77 -13.49 4.18 -7.51
N PHE A 78 -12.58 4.28 -6.53
CA PHE A 78 -11.86 3.13 -5.97
C PHE A 78 -12.80 2.20 -5.20
N MET A 79 -13.70 2.78 -4.39
CA MET A 79 -14.71 2.03 -3.61
C MET A 79 -15.59 1.18 -4.53
N TYR A 80 -16.14 1.78 -5.58
CA TYR A 80 -17.02 1.07 -6.52
C TYR A 80 -16.27 0.04 -7.37
N ARG A 81 -15.02 0.30 -7.75
CA ARG A 81 -14.21 -0.65 -8.53
C ARG A 81 -13.82 -1.88 -7.70
N GLY A 82 -13.62 -1.70 -6.41
CA GLY A 82 -13.24 -2.75 -5.47
C GLY A 82 -14.40 -3.45 -4.77
N ASP A 83 -15.65 -3.01 -5.01
CA ASP A 83 -16.86 -3.48 -4.33
C ASP A 83 -16.75 -3.45 -2.79
N PHE A 84 -16.15 -2.38 -2.27
CA PHE A 84 -15.99 -2.17 -0.83
C PHE A 84 -17.19 -1.41 -0.23
N ASP A 85 -17.61 -1.77 0.97
CA ASP A 85 -18.61 -0.99 1.73
C ASP A 85 -18.05 0.36 2.22
N VAL A 86 -16.76 0.38 2.55
CA VAL A 86 -16.05 1.58 3.00
C VAL A 86 -14.60 1.56 2.52
N THR A 87 -14.02 2.73 2.27
CA THR A 87 -12.60 2.83 1.90
C THR A 87 -11.88 3.92 2.69
N PHE A 88 -10.58 3.72 2.89
CA PHE A 88 -9.71 4.62 3.65
C PHE A 88 -8.47 4.96 2.83
N PRO A 89 -8.17 6.26 2.64
CA PRO A 89 -6.90 6.70 2.07
C PRO A 89 -5.73 6.25 2.95
N LEU A 90 -4.91 5.34 2.41
CA LEU A 90 -3.70 4.87 3.06
C LEU A 90 -2.69 4.43 2.01
N SER A 91 -1.52 5.06 1.99
CA SER A 91 -0.42 4.71 1.09
C SER A 91 0.86 4.48 1.87
N ASP A 92 1.68 3.56 1.38
CA ASP A 92 3.07 3.32 1.79
C ASP A 92 4.07 4.05 0.89
N HIS A 93 3.59 4.90 -0.01
CA HIS A 93 4.40 5.71 -0.91
C HIS A 93 4.61 7.11 -0.33
N CYS A 94 5.79 7.67 -0.58
CA CYS A 94 6.10 9.04 -0.21
C CYS A 94 5.20 10.03 -0.94
N ASP A 95 4.79 11.08 -0.24
CA ASP A 95 4.17 12.24 -0.86
C ASP A 95 5.21 13.12 -1.59
N PHE A 96 4.75 14.19 -2.24
CA PHE A 96 5.62 15.09 -2.97
C PHE A 96 6.68 15.77 -2.08
N GLY A 97 6.31 16.20 -0.87
CA GLY A 97 7.23 16.84 0.06
C GLY A 97 8.27 15.86 0.61
N GLU A 98 7.85 14.63 0.91
CA GLU A 98 8.73 13.55 1.35
C GLU A 98 9.72 13.14 0.26
N LEU A 99 9.30 13.10 -1.01
CA LEU A 99 10.22 12.86 -2.14
C LEU A 99 11.28 13.96 -2.27
N LEU A 100 10.91 15.22 -2.09
CA LEU A 100 11.87 16.33 -2.09
C LEU A 100 12.83 16.23 -0.90
N ALA A 101 12.31 15.96 0.30
CA ALA A 101 13.13 15.78 1.50
C ALA A 101 14.10 14.59 1.37
N LEU A 102 13.68 13.51 0.68
CA LEU A 102 14.53 12.37 0.39
C LEU A 102 15.71 12.76 -0.51
N VAL A 103 15.46 13.50 -1.60
CA VAL A 103 16.52 13.98 -2.49
C VAL A 103 17.45 14.94 -1.75
N ASP A 104 16.89 15.90 -1.01
CA ASP A 104 17.66 16.87 -0.22
C ASP A 104 18.54 16.16 0.82
N GLY A 105 18.02 15.12 1.48
CA GLY A 105 18.76 14.35 2.49
C GLY A 105 19.82 13.41 1.92
N ALA A 106 19.62 12.92 0.69
CA ALA A 106 20.58 12.06 -0.01
C ALA A 106 21.69 12.86 -0.72
N ASP A 107 21.41 14.12 -1.08
CA ASP A 107 22.28 15.05 -1.83
C ASP A 107 22.99 14.39 -3.05
N PRO A 108 22.23 13.83 -4.01
CA PRO A 108 22.82 13.10 -5.12
C PRO A 108 23.35 14.04 -6.23
N ASP A 109 24.41 13.61 -6.91
CA ASP A 109 24.93 14.31 -8.10
C ASP A 109 23.91 14.34 -9.26
N ARG A 110 23.06 13.32 -9.36
CA ARG A 110 22.00 13.19 -10.39
C ARG A 110 20.76 12.49 -9.85
N VAL A 111 19.59 12.88 -10.36
CA VAL A 111 18.30 12.27 -10.02
C VAL A 111 17.58 11.78 -11.26
N TYR A 112 17.16 10.51 -11.26
CA TYR A 112 16.28 9.97 -12.28
C TYR A 112 14.91 9.72 -11.70
N THR A 113 13.90 10.45 -12.17
CA THR A 113 12.52 10.29 -11.71
C THR A 113 11.75 9.33 -12.61
N GLN A 114 10.94 8.47 -12.01
CA GLN A 114 10.18 7.45 -12.72
C GLN A 114 8.98 7.01 -11.86
N HIS A 115 7.97 6.40 -12.50
CA HIS A 115 6.63 6.12 -11.96
C HIS A 115 5.85 7.39 -11.52
N GLY A 116 4.56 7.45 -11.84
CA GLY A 116 3.72 8.61 -11.52
C GLY A 116 4.09 9.89 -12.29
N ALA A 117 4.05 11.04 -11.61
CA ALA A 117 4.30 12.37 -12.19
C ALA A 117 5.80 12.68 -12.38
N ALA A 118 6.54 11.74 -12.98
CA ALA A 118 8.00 11.78 -13.08
C ALA A 118 8.55 13.07 -13.70
N ALA A 119 7.98 13.52 -14.83
CA ALA A 119 8.41 14.75 -15.52
C ALA A 119 8.24 16.01 -14.66
N SER A 120 7.12 16.10 -13.93
CA SER A 120 6.84 17.22 -13.03
C SER A 120 7.82 17.24 -11.85
N LEU A 121 8.11 16.08 -11.26
CA LEU A 121 9.09 15.98 -10.18
C LEU A 121 10.50 16.34 -10.65
N ALA A 122 10.94 15.85 -11.82
CA ALA A 122 12.25 16.22 -12.38
C ALA A 122 12.36 17.73 -12.65
N THR A 123 11.28 18.34 -13.14
CA THR A 123 11.22 19.79 -13.38
C THR A 123 11.39 20.56 -12.06
N GLU A 124 10.69 20.16 -11.00
CA GLU A 124 10.82 20.78 -9.68
C GLU A 124 12.24 20.65 -9.13
N LEU A 125 12.81 19.44 -9.16
CA LEU A 125 14.16 19.17 -8.66
C LEU A 125 15.23 19.95 -9.43
N THR A 126 15.06 20.09 -10.75
CA THR A 126 15.92 20.96 -11.57
C THR A 126 15.82 22.42 -11.13
N GLY A 127 14.60 22.91 -10.84
CA GLY A 127 14.39 24.25 -10.30
C GLY A 127 15.05 24.48 -8.93
N ARG A 128 15.32 23.40 -8.18
CA ARG A 128 16.03 23.41 -6.90
C ARG A 128 17.54 23.26 -7.02
N GLY A 129 18.07 23.05 -8.22
CA GLY A 129 19.50 22.97 -8.50
C GLY A 129 20.06 21.56 -8.69
N TYR A 130 19.22 20.52 -8.66
CA TYR A 130 19.65 19.15 -8.95
C TYR A 130 19.73 18.88 -10.45
N ASP A 131 20.66 18.04 -10.89
CA ASP A 131 20.66 17.46 -12.24
C ASP A 131 19.62 16.33 -12.30
N ALA A 132 18.36 16.69 -12.60
CA ALA A 132 17.22 15.77 -12.57
C ALA A 132 16.63 15.52 -13.95
N THR A 133 16.41 14.25 -14.30
CA THR A 133 15.82 13.83 -15.58
C THR A 133 14.75 12.75 -15.37
N ALA A 134 13.59 12.91 -16.01
CA ALA A 134 12.56 11.88 -16.01
C ALA A 134 12.88 10.77 -17.02
N LEU A 135 12.80 9.51 -16.59
CA LEU A 135 12.97 8.36 -17.48
C LEU A 135 11.76 8.23 -18.42
N ARG A 136 12.02 7.89 -19.69
CA ARG A 136 10.96 7.61 -20.66
C ARG A 136 10.36 6.23 -20.42
N GLU A 137 9.08 6.07 -20.75
CA GLU A 137 8.43 4.77 -20.70
C GLU A 137 9.14 3.78 -21.64
N GLY A 138 9.50 2.61 -21.12
CA GLY A 138 10.25 1.59 -21.87
C GLY A 138 11.75 1.86 -22.05
N GLN A 139 12.30 2.91 -21.42
CA GLN A 139 13.74 3.15 -21.41
C GLN A 139 14.46 2.04 -20.62
N ALA A 140 15.34 1.30 -21.28
CA ALA A 140 16.06 0.18 -20.68
C ALA A 140 17.52 0.53 -20.33
N SER A 141 18.02 1.70 -20.73
CA SER A 141 19.37 2.19 -20.42
C SER A 141 19.39 3.69 -20.11
N LEU A 142 20.29 4.11 -19.23
CA LEU A 142 20.56 5.51 -18.89
C LEU A 142 21.36 6.25 -19.99
N ASP A 143 21.74 5.58 -21.09
CA ASP A 143 22.36 6.26 -22.23
C ASP A 143 21.32 6.80 -23.25
N GLN A 144 20.02 6.57 -22.99
CA GLN A 144 18.92 6.81 -23.94
C GLN A 144 18.06 8.03 -23.56
N PHE A 145 18.69 9.15 -23.23
CA PHE A 145 18.02 10.41 -22.90
C PHE A 145 17.69 11.28 -24.13
#